data_AF-A0A918XU28-F1
#
_entry.id   AF-A0A918XU28-F1
#
_cell.length_a   1.000
_cell.length_b   1.000
_cell.length_c   1.000
_cell.angle_alpha   90.00
_cell.angle_beta   90.00
_cell.angle_gamma   90.00
#
_symmetry.space_group_name_H-M   'P 1'
#
loop_
_entity.id
_entity.type
_entity.pdbx_description
1 polymer ?
#
loop_
_entity_poly.entity_id
_entity_poly.type
_entity_poly.pdbx_seq_one_letter_code
_entity_poly.pdbx_strand_id
1 'polypeptide(L)'
;MSAAAGPERFEERRQPEPSRPDDVRNPFERDKGRVIHSAAFRRLQGKTQVMGTSEGDFHRTRLTHSIEVGQIGEGILLKLSRTVTDPAARAWLPDRSLVLATCHAHDLGHPPYGHDGEVAIHGKMKDDDGFEGNGQTLRVLTRLEKYRAKGVGLNPTRRLLLAVLKYPVPYSAASVHVPPGVDRPPKCYMDTECDTVDWILEPFADDDRHRFTSMDADGRPLFKSFDCSIMDCADDIAYAVHDLEDAIGRRMVIRDQFEAALDADDDGLDFDALTRLGLSMDRDTLQRLLFSAYSHDRKQAIAALVNFFVTHVTLVEIEGLAHPLLRWNAALPPEVRSLCDFLMDFTRRHVIRTAEVVQLRRKGRRLIAAMFDEFLTAPEELIPRSFWDGLDPSESVRRRVCDYVAGMTDAYAERVWRRLFEPGYGNSTDEL
;
A
#
# COMPACT_ATOMS: atom_id res chain seq x y z
N MET A 1 -9.10 -31.00 -17.97
CA MET A 1 -9.44 -29.59 -17.64
C MET A 1 -10.06 -29.61 -16.26
N SER A 2 -9.30 -29.26 -15.23
CA SER A 2 -9.89 -28.99 -13.90
C SER A 2 -10.87 -27.84 -14.08
N ALA A 3 -12.11 -27.98 -13.61
CA ALA A 3 -13.03 -26.85 -13.57
C ALA A 3 -12.37 -25.73 -12.75
N ALA A 4 -12.44 -24.48 -13.22
CA ALA A 4 -11.95 -23.34 -12.46
C ALA A 4 -12.67 -23.31 -11.10
N ALA A 5 -11.92 -23.03 -10.03
CA ALA A 5 -12.48 -22.90 -8.70
C ALA A 5 -13.65 -21.91 -8.70
N GLY A 6 -14.77 -22.29 -8.06
CA GLY A 6 -15.93 -21.41 -7.96
C GLY A 6 -15.69 -20.23 -7.00
N PRO A 7 -16.52 -19.17 -7.09
CA PRO A 7 -16.40 -17.99 -6.22
C PRO A 7 -16.40 -18.31 -4.71
N GLU A 8 -17.09 -19.37 -4.30
CA GLU A 8 -17.18 -19.81 -2.90
C GLU A 8 -15.83 -20.14 -2.27
N ARG A 9 -14.89 -20.69 -3.07
CA ARG A 9 -13.51 -20.97 -2.63
C ARG A 9 -12.80 -19.71 -2.16
N PHE A 10 -13.15 -18.55 -2.74
CA PHE A 10 -12.53 -17.26 -2.44
C PHE A 10 -13.17 -16.54 -1.24
N GLU A 11 -14.30 -17.04 -0.74
CA GLU A 11 -14.93 -16.58 0.51
C GLU A 11 -14.44 -17.35 1.75
N GLU A 12 -13.71 -18.45 1.54
CA GLU A 12 -13.10 -19.23 2.62
C GLU A 12 -12.12 -18.42 3.46
N ARG A 13 -11.92 -18.85 4.70
CA ARG A 13 -10.96 -18.26 5.65
C ARG A 13 -9.98 -19.35 6.10
N ARG A 14 -8.75 -18.97 6.46
CA ARG A 14 -7.73 -19.94 6.92
C ARG A 14 -8.16 -20.67 8.19
N GLN A 15 -8.74 -19.93 9.15
CA GLN A 15 -9.25 -20.51 10.38
C GLN A 15 -10.79 -20.61 10.33
N PRO A 16 -11.37 -21.75 10.75
CA PRO A 16 -12.81 -21.89 10.82
C PRO A 16 -13.39 -20.87 11.81
N GLU A 17 -14.57 -20.34 11.48
CA GLU A 17 -15.27 -19.39 12.34
C GLU A 17 -16.56 -20.00 12.86
N PRO A 18 -16.96 -19.68 14.10
CA PRO A 18 -18.25 -20.09 14.60
C PRO A 18 -19.36 -19.51 13.72
N SER A 19 -20.40 -20.30 13.48
CA SER A 19 -21.61 -19.82 12.82
C SER A 19 -22.15 -18.60 13.58
N ARG A 20 -22.57 -17.58 12.82
CA ARG A 20 -23.20 -16.37 13.37
C ARG A 20 -24.63 -16.33 12.81
N PRO A 21 -25.61 -16.91 13.53
CA PRO A 21 -27.01 -16.80 13.13
C PRO A 21 -27.36 -15.32 12.96
N ASP A 22 -28.16 -15.02 11.94
CA ASP A 22 -28.70 -13.68 11.68
C ASP A 22 -27.67 -12.58 11.32
N ASP A 23 -26.40 -12.92 11.04
CA ASP A 23 -25.45 -11.94 10.49
C ASP A 23 -25.85 -11.60 9.04
N VAL A 24 -26.40 -10.40 8.86
CA VAL A 24 -26.88 -9.91 7.55
C VAL A 24 -25.76 -9.52 6.59
N ARG A 25 -24.51 -9.49 7.06
CA ARG A 25 -23.35 -9.06 6.28
C ARG A 25 -22.77 -10.21 5.47
N ASN A 26 -22.39 -9.93 4.22
CA ASN A 26 -21.62 -10.86 3.42
C ASN A 26 -20.16 -11.01 3.96
N PRO A 27 -19.40 -12.01 3.50
CA PRO A 27 -18.03 -12.23 3.97
C PRO A 27 -17.09 -11.02 3.80
N PHE A 28 -17.25 -10.24 2.74
CA PHE A 28 -16.42 -9.07 2.42
C PHE A 28 -16.78 -7.84 3.26
N GLU A 29 -18.07 -7.64 3.56
CA GLU A 29 -18.53 -6.62 4.52
C GLU A 29 -17.98 -6.88 5.92
N ARG A 30 -17.87 -8.14 6.32
CA ARG A 30 -17.23 -8.53 7.58
C ARG A 30 -15.74 -8.23 7.56
N ASP A 31 -15.05 -8.52 6.47
CA ASP A 31 -13.62 -8.21 6.31
C ASP A 31 -13.36 -6.71 6.39
N LYS A 32 -14.13 -5.91 5.65
CA LYS A 32 -14.08 -4.44 5.73
C LYS A 32 -14.24 -3.95 7.17
N GLY A 33 -15.23 -4.48 7.88
CA GLY A 33 -15.43 -4.16 9.31
C GLY A 33 -14.20 -4.49 10.16
N ARG A 34 -13.58 -5.66 9.95
CA ARG A 34 -12.37 -6.06 10.69
C ARG A 34 -11.19 -5.12 10.40
N VAL A 35 -10.97 -4.77 9.14
CA VAL A 35 -9.89 -3.85 8.74
C VAL A 35 -10.10 -2.48 9.40
N ILE A 36 -11.28 -1.87 9.25
CA ILE A 36 -11.57 -0.53 9.79
C ILE A 36 -11.47 -0.49 11.33
N HIS A 37 -11.89 -1.55 12.02
CA HIS A 37 -11.82 -1.63 13.48
C HIS A 37 -10.48 -2.14 14.03
N SER A 38 -9.52 -2.50 13.18
CA SER A 38 -8.21 -3.01 13.59
C SER A 38 -7.34 -1.93 14.26
N ALA A 39 -6.38 -2.36 15.08
CA ALA A 39 -5.42 -1.44 15.68
C ALA A 39 -4.46 -0.91 14.60
N ALA A 40 -4.01 -1.75 13.67
CA ALA A 40 -3.16 -1.37 12.55
C ALA A 40 -3.77 -0.23 11.71
N PHE A 41 -5.06 -0.31 11.37
CA PHE A 41 -5.72 0.74 10.59
C PHE A 41 -5.77 2.08 11.35
N ARG A 42 -6.12 2.05 12.65
CA ARG A 42 -6.07 3.25 13.50
C ARG A 42 -4.66 3.85 13.58
N ARG A 43 -3.62 3.02 13.64
CA ARG A 43 -2.22 3.48 13.70
C ARG A 43 -1.79 4.23 12.44
N LEU A 44 -2.44 4.04 11.29
CA LEU A 44 -2.14 4.80 10.07
C LEU A 44 -2.34 6.32 10.25
N GLN A 45 -3.16 6.75 11.21
CA GLN A 45 -3.31 8.18 11.55
C GLN A 45 -1.99 8.79 12.08
N GLY A 46 -1.14 7.98 12.71
CA GLY A 46 0.15 8.42 13.25
C GLY A 46 1.34 8.08 12.35
N LYS A 47 1.12 7.69 11.09
CA LYS A 47 2.19 7.33 10.15
C LYS A 47 2.27 8.36 9.02
N THR A 48 3.48 8.87 8.78
CA THR A 48 3.78 9.78 7.68
C THR A 48 3.54 9.10 6.33
N GLN A 49 2.97 9.86 5.40
CA GLN A 49 2.87 9.50 3.99
C GLN A 49 4.01 10.16 3.20
N VAL A 50 3.84 11.42 2.78
CA VAL A 50 4.90 12.21 2.13
C VAL A 50 5.59 13.15 3.12
N MET A 51 4.82 13.80 3.98
CA MET A 51 5.27 14.83 4.93
C MET A 51 5.03 14.40 6.37
N GLY A 52 5.89 14.87 7.28
CA GLY A 52 5.87 14.48 8.69
C GLY A 52 4.54 14.76 9.37
N THR A 53 4.08 13.85 10.23
CA THR A 53 2.77 13.99 10.93
C THR A 53 2.67 15.18 11.90
N SER A 54 3.75 15.91 12.11
CA SER A 54 3.84 17.08 12.99
C SER A 54 3.77 18.42 12.26
N GLU A 55 3.63 18.43 10.93
CA GLU A 55 3.72 19.63 10.10
C GLU A 55 2.34 20.24 9.75
N GLY A 56 1.61 20.66 10.79
CA GLY A 56 0.32 21.39 10.70
C GLY A 56 -0.92 20.49 10.64
N ASP A 57 -2.11 21.07 10.74
CA ASP A 57 -3.38 20.33 10.96
C ASP A 57 -4.03 19.71 9.71
N PHE A 58 -3.53 20.04 8.51
CA PHE A 58 -4.16 19.71 7.22
C PHE A 58 -3.34 18.76 6.34
N HIS A 59 -2.44 17.93 6.88
CA HIS A 59 -1.68 16.96 6.07
C HIS A 59 -2.36 15.61 5.99
N ARG A 60 -2.22 14.96 4.83
CA ARG A 60 -2.61 13.57 4.68
C ARG A 60 -1.68 12.68 5.50
N THR A 61 -2.31 11.86 6.33
CA THR A 61 -1.69 10.70 6.97
C THR A 61 -1.97 9.49 6.09
N ARG A 62 -1.26 8.37 6.33
CA ARG A 62 -1.57 7.12 5.61
C ARG A 62 -3.03 6.67 5.78
N LEU A 63 -3.68 7.06 6.88
CA LEU A 63 -5.10 6.78 7.10
C LEU A 63 -5.99 7.53 6.12
N THR A 64 -5.82 8.85 6.00
CA THR A 64 -6.64 9.67 5.09
C THR A 64 -6.41 9.29 3.64
N HIS A 65 -5.17 8.97 3.26
CA HIS A 65 -4.88 8.43 1.93
C HIS A 65 -5.54 7.09 1.69
N SER A 66 -5.43 6.13 2.60
CA SER A 66 -6.12 4.83 2.45
C SER A 66 -7.64 4.96 2.35
N ILE A 67 -8.24 6.01 2.92
CA ILE A 67 -9.67 6.33 2.76
C ILE A 67 -9.96 6.89 1.37
N GLU A 68 -9.13 7.82 0.89
CA GLU A 68 -9.23 8.42 -0.45
C GLU A 68 -9.01 7.37 -1.56
N VAL A 69 -7.99 6.51 -1.42
CA VAL A 69 -7.76 5.34 -2.29
C VAL A 69 -8.99 4.42 -2.31
N GLY A 70 -9.65 4.24 -1.16
CA GLY A 70 -10.93 3.53 -1.08
C GLY A 70 -12.02 4.17 -1.94
N GLN A 71 -12.19 5.48 -1.84
CA GLN A 71 -13.19 6.23 -2.62
C GLN A 71 -12.90 6.18 -4.13
N ILE A 72 -11.64 6.30 -4.54
CA ILE A 72 -11.22 6.18 -5.93
C ILE A 72 -11.46 4.74 -6.43
N GLY A 73 -11.09 3.74 -5.64
CA GLY A 73 -11.32 2.32 -5.97
C GLY A 73 -12.81 1.99 -6.18
N GLU A 74 -13.70 2.57 -5.37
CA GLU A 74 -15.15 2.48 -5.60
C GLU A 74 -15.57 3.11 -6.93
N GLY A 75 -15.01 4.27 -7.27
CA GLY A 75 -15.24 4.93 -8.56
C GLY A 75 -14.81 4.07 -9.74
N ILE A 76 -13.64 3.43 -9.64
CA ILE A 76 -13.13 2.48 -10.64
C ILE A 76 -14.08 1.29 -10.76
N LEU A 77 -14.50 0.67 -9.64
CA LEU A 77 -15.46 -0.43 -9.66
C LEU A 77 -16.78 -0.03 -10.33
N LEU A 78 -17.30 1.16 -10.01
CA LEU A 78 -18.53 1.67 -10.62
C LEU A 78 -18.38 1.87 -12.13
N LYS A 79 -17.24 2.41 -12.57
CA LYS A 79 -16.90 2.54 -13.99
C LYS A 79 -16.87 1.17 -14.67
N LEU A 80 -16.08 0.23 -14.16
CA LEU A 80 -15.94 -1.11 -14.73
C LEU A 80 -17.28 -1.87 -14.75
N SER A 81 -18.09 -1.76 -13.71
CA SER A 81 -19.41 -2.40 -13.62
C SER A 81 -20.40 -1.96 -14.72
N ARG A 82 -20.17 -0.78 -15.31
CA ARG A 82 -20.98 -0.21 -16.40
C ARG A 82 -20.39 -0.49 -17.79
N THR A 83 -19.08 -0.66 -17.90
CA THR A 83 -18.40 -0.78 -19.21
C THR A 83 -17.92 -2.18 -19.55
N VAL A 84 -17.69 -3.05 -18.55
CA VAL A 84 -17.29 -4.45 -18.80
C VAL A 84 -18.52 -5.24 -19.28
N THR A 85 -18.45 -5.67 -20.54
CA THR A 85 -19.51 -6.45 -21.20
C THR A 85 -19.20 -7.95 -21.28
N ASP A 86 -17.93 -8.35 -21.14
CA ASP A 86 -17.52 -9.75 -21.11
C ASP A 86 -18.19 -10.47 -19.90
N PRO A 87 -19.02 -11.50 -20.12
CA PRO A 87 -19.70 -12.21 -19.04
C PRO A 87 -18.75 -12.90 -18.06
N ALA A 88 -17.62 -13.42 -18.53
CA ALA A 88 -16.62 -14.07 -17.70
C ALA A 88 -15.90 -13.05 -16.80
N ALA A 89 -15.57 -11.87 -17.32
CA ALA A 89 -15.01 -10.80 -16.49
C ALA A 89 -16.05 -10.27 -15.48
N ARG A 90 -17.29 -10.05 -15.93
CA ARG A 90 -18.37 -9.49 -15.12
C ARG A 90 -18.73 -10.38 -13.93
N ALA A 91 -18.68 -11.70 -14.09
CA ALA A 91 -18.92 -12.67 -13.01
C ALA A 91 -17.88 -12.57 -11.87
N TRP A 92 -16.70 -12.00 -12.15
CA TRP A 92 -15.60 -11.87 -11.20
C TRP A 92 -15.31 -10.43 -10.78
N LEU A 93 -16.18 -9.46 -11.12
CA LEU A 93 -16.08 -8.12 -10.53
C LEU A 93 -16.15 -8.22 -8.99
N PRO A 94 -15.29 -7.49 -8.26
CA PRO A 94 -15.30 -7.56 -6.80
C PRO A 94 -16.56 -6.93 -6.20
N ASP A 95 -16.93 -7.43 -5.03
CA ASP A 95 -17.87 -6.74 -4.15
C ASP A 95 -17.29 -5.37 -3.74
N ARG A 96 -18.15 -4.36 -3.62
CA ARG A 96 -17.75 -3.00 -3.20
C ARG A 96 -17.00 -3.01 -1.86
N SER A 97 -17.42 -3.84 -0.91
CA SER A 97 -16.77 -3.94 0.40
C SER A 97 -15.42 -4.64 0.33
N LEU A 98 -15.20 -5.54 -0.65
CA LEU A 98 -13.88 -6.13 -0.90
C LEU A 98 -12.91 -5.07 -1.43
N VAL A 99 -13.32 -4.24 -2.38
CA VAL A 99 -12.50 -3.13 -2.89
C VAL A 99 -12.12 -2.19 -1.74
N LEU A 100 -13.10 -1.76 -0.94
CA LEU A 100 -12.85 -0.91 0.22
C LEU A 100 -11.91 -1.55 1.25
N ALA A 101 -12.13 -2.83 1.58
CA ALA A 101 -11.26 -3.55 2.51
C ALA A 101 -9.82 -3.63 1.99
N THR A 102 -9.63 -3.88 0.69
CA THR A 102 -8.32 -3.96 0.04
C THR A 102 -7.62 -2.60 0.06
N CYS A 103 -8.30 -1.54 -0.39
CA CYS A 103 -7.77 -0.18 -0.37
C CYS A 103 -7.46 0.31 1.05
N HIS A 104 -8.27 -0.05 2.06
CA HIS A 104 -7.97 0.33 3.45
C HIS A 104 -6.83 -0.49 4.06
N ALA A 105 -6.57 -1.69 3.53
CA ALA A 105 -5.55 -2.59 4.04
C ALA A 105 -4.17 -2.41 3.40
N HIS A 106 -4.07 -1.87 2.18
CA HIS A 106 -2.82 -1.88 1.39
C HIS A 106 -1.60 -1.36 2.16
N ASP A 107 -1.82 -0.36 3.00
CA ASP A 107 -0.78 0.38 3.71
C ASP A 107 -0.52 -0.06 5.16
N LEU A 108 -1.21 -1.10 5.66
CA LEU A 108 -1.14 -1.50 7.07
C LEU A 108 0.27 -1.86 7.57
N GLY A 109 1.09 -2.44 6.70
CA GLY A 109 2.42 -2.93 7.02
C GLY A 109 3.54 -1.89 6.94
N HIS A 110 3.27 -0.68 6.44
CA HIS A 110 4.30 0.36 6.34
C HIS A 110 4.85 0.75 7.72
N PRO A 111 6.17 0.77 7.94
CA PRO A 111 6.76 1.14 9.22
C PRO A 111 6.66 2.66 9.47
N PRO A 112 6.99 3.12 10.69
CA PRO A 112 7.19 4.54 10.94
C PRO A 112 8.24 5.13 9.99
N TYR A 113 8.05 6.40 9.59
CA TYR A 113 8.89 7.09 8.59
C TYR A 113 8.85 6.50 7.16
N GLY A 114 7.85 5.67 6.83
CA GLY A 114 7.58 5.21 5.47
C GLY A 114 8.75 4.44 4.84
N HIS A 115 9.04 4.69 3.56
CA HIS A 115 10.05 3.95 2.80
C HIS A 115 11.46 3.96 3.41
N ASP A 116 11.87 5.03 4.09
CA ASP A 116 13.18 5.08 4.75
C ASP A 116 13.20 4.26 6.06
N GLY A 117 12.05 4.12 6.72
CA GLY A 117 11.84 3.12 7.77
C GLY A 117 11.92 1.70 7.21
N GLU A 118 11.34 1.44 6.05
CA GLU A 118 11.44 0.12 5.40
C GLU A 118 12.89 -0.23 5.08
N VAL A 119 13.64 0.71 4.51
CA VAL A 119 15.07 0.55 4.23
C VAL A 119 15.88 0.28 5.50
N ALA A 120 15.55 0.95 6.62
CA ALA A 120 16.20 0.72 7.90
C ALA A 120 15.96 -0.72 8.40
N ILE A 121 14.69 -1.13 8.45
CA ILE A 121 14.29 -2.46 8.95
C ILE A 121 14.80 -3.56 8.03
N HIS A 122 14.65 -3.39 6.71
CA HIS A 122 15.16 -4.34 5.74
C HIS A 122 16.65 -4.55 5.90
N GLY A 123 17.44 -3.48 6.06
CA GLY A 123 18.88 -3.57 6.33
C GLY A 123 19.23 -4.39 7.58
N LYS A 124 18.33 -4.45 8.57
CA LYS A 124 18.49 -5.29 9.77
C LYS A 124 18.01 -6.72 9.57
N MET A 125 17.13 -6.97 8.60
CA MET A 125 16.51 -8.26 8.29
C MET A 125 17.11 -8.98 7.08
N LYS A 126 18.16 -8.44 6.44
CA LYS A 126 18.80 -9.01 5.23
C LYS A 126 19.26 -10.45 5.40
N ASP A 127 19.74 -10.80 6.60
CA ASP A 127 20.24 -12.15 6.92
C ASP A 127 19.16 -13.08 7.53
N ASP A 128 17.93 -12.57 7.64
CA ASP A 128 16.73 -13.32 8.02
C ASP A 128 15.79 -13.37 6.76
N ASP A 129 14.48 -13.20 6.92
CA ASP A 129 13.45 -13.28 5.88
C ASP A 129 13.04 -11.90 5.30
N GLY A 130 13.91 -10.89 5.40
CA GLY A 130 13.74 -9.58 4.77
C GLY A 130 12.66 -8.69 5.39
N PHE A 131 12.31 -7.58 4.73
CA PHE A 131 11.18 -6.72 5.15
C PHE A 131 10.70 -5.89 3.97
N GLU A 132 9.39 -5.89 3.71
CA GLU A 132 8.73 -5.06 2.70
C GLU A 132 7.33 -4.71 3.22
N GLY A 133 6.87 -3.47 3.08
CA GLY A 133 5.63 -3.00 3.70
C GLY A 133 4.37 -3.77 3.27
N ASN A 134 4.26 -4.18 2.01
CA ASN A 134 3.16 -4.99 1.48
C ASN A 134 3.24 -6.43 2.00
N GLY A 135 4.45 -7.00 2.08
CA GLY A 135 4.67 -8.27 2.79
C GLY A 135 4.22 -8.19 4.24
N GLN A 136 4.58 -7.09 4.92
CA GLN A 136 4.16 -6.82 6.30
C GLN A 136 2.65 -6.61 6.40
N THR A 137 1.98 -6.04 5.40
CA THR A 137 0.51 -5.95 5.33
C THR A 137 -0.10 -7.35 5.39
N LEU A 138 0.41 -8.30 4.59
CA LEU A 138 -0.06 -9.68 4.60
C LEU A 138 0.10 -10.30 6.00
N ARG A 139 1.28 -10.14 6.61
CA ARG A 139 1.58 -10.63 7.95
C ARG A 139 0.72 -10.00 9.05
N VAL A 140 0.43 -8.71 8.96
CA VAL A 140 -0.49 -8.01 9.87
C VAL A 140 -1.89 -8.65 9.82
N LEU A 141 -2.38 -8.92 8.61
CA LEU A 141 -3.70 -9.48 8.38
C LEU A 141 -3.82 -10.95 8.80
N THR A 142 -2.74 -11.73 8.76
CA THR A 142 -2.79 -13.18 9.00
C THR A 142 -2.15 -13.67 10.29
N ARG A 143 -1.30 -12.86 10.94
CA ARG A 143 -0.59 -13.25 12.17
C ARG A 143 -0.70 -12.25 13.31
N LEU A 144 -0.52 -10.95 13.05
CA LEU A 144 -0.25 -9.97 14.11
C LEU A 144 -1.49 -9.31 14.75
N GLU A 145 -2.52 -8.98 13.96
CA GLU A 145 -3.72 -8.37 14.54
C GLU A 145 -4.45 -9.32 15.49
N LYS A 146 -5.00 -8.78 16.59
CA LYS A 146 -5.63 -9.56 17.66
C LYS A 146 -7.14 -9.50 17.53
N TYR A 147 -7.74 -10.37 16.70
CA TYR A 147 -9.20 -10.40 16.52
C TYR A 147 -9.91 -11.48 17.37
N ARG A 148 -9.30 -12.66 17.56
CA ARG A 148 -9.92 -13.78 18.31
C ARG A 148 -8.93 -14.68 19.06
N ALA A 149 -7.82 -15.01 18.42
CA ALA A 149 -6.78 -15.87 18.96
C ALA A 149 -5.41 -15.31 18.57
N LYS A 150 -4.38 -15.64 19.35
CA LYS A 150 -2.99 -15.31 19.02
C LYS A 150 -2.59 -16.00 17.71
N GLY A 151 -1.83 -15.32 16.87
CA GLY A 151 -1.26 -15.89 15.63
C GLY A 151 -2.22 -16.07 14.46
N VAL A 152 -3.45 -15.54 14.54
CA VAL A 152 -4.49 -15.69 13.50
C VAL A 152 -4.74 -14.40 12.70
N GLY A 153 -4.21 -13.27 13.15
CA GLY A 153 -4.49 -11.98 12.54
C GLY A 153 -5.98 -11.62 12.57
N LEU A 154 -6.46 -11.01 11.49
CA LEU A 154 -7.87 -10.70 11.26
C LEU A 154 -8.67 -11.88 10.68
N ASN A 155 -8.03 -13.01 10.36
CA ASN A 155 -8.62 -14.15 9.66
C ASN A 155 -9.50 -13.74 8.44
N PRO A 156 -8.99 -12.91 7.50
CA PRO A 156 -9.76 -12.42 6.36
C PRO A 156 -10.14 -13.54 5.37
N THR A 157 -11.04 -13.23 4.43
CA THR A 157 -11.34 -14.11 3.29
C THR A 157 -10.12 -14.30 2.40
N ARG A 158 -10.06 -15.44 1.70
CA ARG A 158 -9.05 -15.73 0.69
C ARG A 158 -8.97 -14.63 -0.37
N ARG A 159 -10.11 -14.12 -0.84
CA ARG A 159 -10.16 -13.07 -1.85
C ARG A 159 -9.51 -11.77 -1.40
N LEU A 160 -9.75 -11.34 -0.15
CA LEU A 160 -9.09 -10.16 0.40
C LEU A 160 -7.56 -10.38 0.46
N LEU A 161 -7.10 -11.56 0.88
CA LEU A 161 -5.68 -11.87 0.92
C LEU A 161 -5.02 -11.86 -0.47
N LEU A 162 -5.71 -12.40 -1.48
CA LEU A 162 -5.28 -12.31 -2.88
C LEU A 162 -5.26 -10.86 -3.40
N ALA A 163 -6.19 -10.02 -2.94
CA ALA A 163 -6.32 -8.63 -3.37
C ALA A 163 -5.21 -7.73 -2.77
N VAL A 164 -4.74 -8.02 -1.56
CA VAL A 164 -3.62 -7.27 -0.94
C VAL A 164 -2.24 -7.84 -1.29
N LEU A 165 -2.17 -9.03 -1.90
CA LEU A 165 -0.92 -9.65 -2.34
C LEU A 165 -0.40 -8.94 -3.60
N LYS A 166 0.21 -7.76 -3.40
CA LYS A 166 0.75 -6.93 -4.48
C LYS A 166 1.97 -7.56 -5.15
N TYR A 167 2.77 -8.30 -4.39
CA TYR A 167 4.01 -8.93 -4.85
C TYR A 167 3.98 -10.44 -4.54
N PRO A 168 3.49 -11.29 -5.46
CA PRO A 168 3.33 -12.72 -5.23
C PRO A 168 4.65 -13.50 -5.34
N VAL A 169 5.73 -13.03 -4.72
CA VAL A 169 7.05 -13.69 -4.73
C VAL A 169 7.68 -13.68 -3.33
N PRO A 170 8.33 -14.77 -2.89
CA PRO A 170 8.96 -14.83 -1.58
C PRO A 170 10.28 -14.05 -1.56
N TYR A 171 10.66 -13.55 -0.39
CA TYR A 171 11.90 -12.78 -0.18
C TYR A 171 13.15 -13.54 -0.63
N SER A 172 13.25 -14.82 -0.26
CA SER A 172 14.37 -15.69 -0.66
C SER A 172 14.57 -15.76 -2.18
N ALA A 173 13.49 -15.69 -2.97
CA ALA A 173 13.59 -15.68 -4.43
C ALA A 173 13.90 -14.29 -5.00
N ALA A 174 13.32 -13.22 -4.43
CA ALA A 174 13.53 -11.86 -4.97
C ALA A 174 14.88 -11.25 -4.55
N SER A 175 15.40 -11.61 -3.39
CA SER A 175 16.63 -11.04 -2.81
C SER A 175 17.89 -11.33 -3.63
N VAL A 176 17.95 -12.45 -4.35
CA VAL A 176 19.11 -12.82 -5.18
C VAL A 176 19.33 -11.88 -6.37
N HIS A 177 18.29 -11.13 -6.76
CA HIS A 177 18.35 -10.15 -7.85
C HIS A 177 18.73 -8.74 -7.36
N VAL A 178 18.80 -8.51 -6.05
CA VAL A 178 19.14 -7.20 -5.49
C VAL A 178 20.64 -6.93 -5.69
N PRO A 179 21.02 -5.86 -6.43
CA PRO A 179 22.43 -5.58 -6.67
C PRO A 179 23.20 -5.28 -5.37
N PRO A 180 24.49 -5.64 -5.29
CA PRO A 180 25.33 -5.28 -4.15
C PRO A 180 25.32 -3.77 -3.88
N GLY A 181 25.19 -3.38 -2.61
CA GLY A 181 25.15 -1.98 -2.19
C GLY A 181 23.79 -1.29 -2.33
N VAL A 182 22.75 -2.00 -2.80
CA VAL A 182 21.38 -1.52 -2.76
C VAL A 182 20.75 -1.87 -1.40
N ASP A 183 20.26 -0.85 -0.71
CA ASP A 183 19.59 -1.00 0.60
C ASP A 183 18.06 -1.04 0.51
N ARG A 184 17.50 -0.93 -0.69
CA ARG A 184 16.05 -1.00 -0.88
C ARG A 184 15.56 -2.44 -0.77
N PRO A 185 14.43 -2.68 -0.08
CA PRO A 185 13.85 -4.01 -0.05
C PRO A 185 13.41 -4.45 -1.45
N PRO A 186 13.60 -5.74 -1.81
CA PRO A 186 12.99 -6.31 -3.00
C PRO A 186 11.47 -6.30 -2.86
N LYS A 187 10.75 -6.31 -3.98
CA LYS A 187 9.28 -6.34 -3.99
C LYS A 187 8.79 -7.77 -3.79
N CYS A 188 8.45 -8.14 -2.55
CA CYS A 188 8.14 -9.51 -2.15
C CYS A 188 7.21 -9.58 -0.93
N TYR A 189 6.78 -10.79 -0.58
CA TYR A 189 6.31 -11.15 0.77
C TYR A 189 7.43 -11.86 1.55
N MET A 190 7.36 -11.92 2.89
CA MET A 190 8.40 -12.58 3.69
C MET A 190 8.25 -14.10 3.67
N ASP A 191 9.36 -14.83 3.78
CA ASP A 191 9.35 -16.29 3.68
C ASP A 191 8.47 -16.97 4.76
N THR A 192 8.24 -16.31 5.91
CA THR A 192 7.31 -16.76 6.96
C THR A 192 5.84 -16.80 6.53
N GLU A 193 5.49 -16.15 5.41
CA GLU A 193 4.13 -16.11 4.87
C GLU A 193 3.94 -17.06 3.67
N CYS A 194 4.94 -17.88 3.30
CA CYS A 194 4.80 -18.89 2.24
C CYS A 194 3.58 -19.80 2.46
N ASP A 195 3.34 -20.27 3.68
CA ASP A 195 2.17 -21.09 4.03
C ASP A 195 0.82 -20.41 3.74
N THR A 196 0.80 -19.09 3.90
CA THR A 196 -0.36 -18.24 3.67
C THR A 196 -0.55 -18.04 2.16
N VAL A 197 0.52 -17.78 1.42
CA VAL A 197 0.47 -17.59 -0.04
C VAL A 197 0.13 -18.89 -0.75
N ASP A 198 0.72 -20.02 -0.34
CA ASP A 198 0.37 -21.35 -0.84
C ASP A 198 -1.11 -21.63 -0.63
N TRP A 199 -1.64 -21.30 0.56
CA TRP A 199 -3.07 -21.39 0.79
C TRP A 199 -3.81 -20.48 -0.19
N ILE A 200 -3.52 -19.17 -0.26
CA ILE A 200 -4.20 -18.22 -1.18
C ILE A 200 -4.30 -18.77 -2.60
N LEU A 201 -3.21 -19.35 -3.11
CA LEU A 201 -3.06 -19.78 -4.49
C LEU A 201 -3.53 -21.21 -4.78
N GLU A 202 -3.85 -22.00 -3.76
CA GLU A 202 -4.29 -23.39 -3.88
C GLU A 202 -5.46 -23.60 -4.89
N PRO A 203 -6.47 -22.71 -5.00
CA PRO A 203 -7.57 -22.92 -5.94
C PRO A 203 -7.21 -22.75 -7.42
N PHE A 204 -6.04 -22.18 -7.73
CA PHE A 204 -5.60 -21.98 -9.11
C PHE A 204 -4.92 -23.22 -9.68
N ALA A 205 -4.91 -23.33 -11.01
CA ALA A 205 -4.15 -24.38 -11.70
C ALA A 205 -2.63 -24.17 -11.53
N ASP A 206 -1.83 -25.24 -11.63
CA ASP A 206 -0.37 -25.17 -11.50
C ASP A 206 0.27 -24.15 -12.46
N ASP A 207 -0.17 -24.12 -13.71
CA ASP A 207 0.33 -23.17 -14.71
C ASP A 207 0.05 -21.71 -14.31
N ASP A 208 -1.15 -21.45 -13.77
CA ASP A 208 -1.53 -20.12 -13.27
C ASP A 208 -0.69 -19.75 -12.04
N ARG A 209 -0.48 -20.68 -11.10
CA ARG A 209 0.37 -20.45 -9.92
C ARG A 209 1.81 -20.12 -10.31
N HIS A 210 2.39 -20.94 -11.20
CA HIS A 210 3.76 -20.77 -11.65
C HIS A 210 3.95 -19.44 -12.38
N ARG A 211 3.01 -19.09 -13.27
CA ARG A 211 3.07 -17.82 -13.99
C ARG A 211 2.84 -16.63 -13.07
N PHE A 212 1.82 -16.68 -12.20
CA PHE A 212 1.48 -15.58 -11.30
C PHE A 212 2.62 -15.21 -10.34
N THR A 213 3.44 -16.20 -9.96
CA THR A 213 4.59 -16.02 -9.06
C THR A 213 5.92 -15.76 -9.79
N SER A 214 5.88 -15.47 -11.10
CA SER A 214 7.08 -15.21 -11.89
C SER A 214 7.56 -13.75 -11.80
N MET A 215 8.85 -13.55 -12.13
CA MET A 215 9.56 -12.28 -12.02
C MET A 215 10.23 -11.89 -13.34
N ASP A 216 10.53 -10.59 -13.49
CA ASP A 216 11.42 -10.09 -14.53
C ASP A 216 12.90 -10.36 -14.20
N ALA A 217 13.80 -9.90 -15.08
CA ALA A 217 15.25 -10.07 -14.92
C ALA A 217 15.82 -9.37 -13.67
N ASP A 218 15.15 -8.33 -13.18
CA ASP A 218 15.51 -7.56 -11.99
C ASP A 218 14.86 -8.11 -10.71
N GLY A 219 14.18 -9.26 -10.79
CA GLY A 219 13.51 -9.89 -9.66
C GLY A 219 12.23 -9.19 -9.21
N ARG A 220 11.58 -8.42 -10.11
CA ARG A 220 10.29 -7.80 -9.82
C ARG A 220 9.15 -8.71 -10.24
N PRO A 221 8.09 -8.86 -9.42
CA PRO A 221 6.91 -9.62 -9.81
C PRO A 221 6.26 -9.08 -11.07
N LEU A 222 5.85 -9.97 -11.97
CA LEU A 222 5.24 -9.61 -13.25
C LEU A 222 3.72 -9.39 -13.17
N PHE A 223 3.04 -10.02 -12.21
CA PHE A 223 1.59 -10.11 -12.20
C PHE A 223 0.96 -9.68 -10.89
N LYS A 224 -0.30 -9.25 -10.98
CA LYS A 224 -1.17 -8.86 -9.87
C LYS A 224 -2.57 -9.41 -10.12
N SER A 225 -3.32 -9.68 -9.04
CA SER A 225 -4.71 -10.14 -9.17
C SER A 225 -5.62 -9.01 -9.66
N PHE A 226 -6.80 -9.37 -10.16
CA PHE A 226 -7.79 -8.41 -10.64
C PHE A 226 -8.15 -7.39 -9.55
N ASP A 227 -8.46 -7.88 -8.35
CA ASP A 227 -8.82 -7.02 -7.22
C ASP A 227 -7.64 -6.13 -6.80
N CYS A 228 -6.41 -6.67 -6.80
CA CYS A 228 -5.19 -5.89 -6.54
C CYS A 228 -4.98 -4.79 -7.58
N SER A 229 -5.22 -5.05 -8.86
CA SER A 229 -5.02 -4.06 -9.93
C SER A 229 -5.96 -2.86 -9.80
N ILE A 230 -7.18 -3.04 -9.27
CA ILE A 230 -8.11 -1.95 -8.99
C ILE A 230 -7.57 -1.07 -7.86
N MET A 231 -7.11 -1.71 -6.77
CA MET A 231 -6.48 -0.98 -5.65
C MET A 231 -5.22 -0.24 -6.10
N ASP A 232 -4.37 -0.89 -6.91
CA ASP A 232 -3.11 -0.33 -7.40
C ASP A 232 -3.35 0.88 -8.31
N CYS A 233 -4.32 0.82 -9.22
CA CYS A 233 -4.74 1.99 -9.99
C CYS A 233 -5.30 3.11 -9.10
N ALA A 234 -6.06 2.77 -8.06
CA ALA A 234 -6.59 3.77 -7.14
C ALA A 234 -5.50 4.47 -6.32
N ASP A 235 -4.49 3.71 -5.88
CA ASP A 235 -3.32 4.20 -5.15
C ASP A 235 -2.47 5.13 -6.03
N ASP A 236 -2.18 4.71 -7.27
CA ASP A 236 -1.47 5.54 -8.27
C ASP A 236 -2.19 6.87 -8.54
N ILE A 237 -3.52 6.85 -8.72
CA ILE A 237 -4.32 8.07 -8.95
C ILE A 237 -4.30 8.98 -7.72
N ALA A 238 -4.46 8.42 -6.53
CA ALA A 238 -4.42 9.18 -5.29
C ALA A 238 -3.05 9.84 -5.13
N TYR A 239 -1.96 9.09 -5.30
CA TYR A 239 -0.61 9.61 -5.22
C TYR A 239 -0.35 10.70 -6.28
N ALA A 240 -0.78 10.50 -7.53
CA ALA A 240 -0.59 11.47 -8.61
C ALA A 240 -1.29 12.81 -8.34
N VAL A 241 -2.51 12.78 -7.81
CA VAL A 241 -3.35 13.98 -7.71
C VAL A 241 -3.33 14.60 -6.31
N HIS A 242 -3.49 13.81 -5.26
CA HIS A 242 -3.63 14.32 -3.90
C HIS A 242 -2.30 14.76 -3.30
N ASP A 243 -1.20 14.04 -3.55
CA ASP A 243 0.12 14.48 -3.09
C ASP A 243 0.54 15.79 -3.80
N LEU A 244 0.16 15.95 -5.06
CA LEU A 244 0.32 17.21 -5.79
C LEU A 244 -0.53 18.33 -5.17
N GLU A 245 -1.79 18.06 -4.82
CA GLU A 245 -2.66 19.03 -4.14
C GLU A 245 -2.01 19.51 -2.82
N ASP A 246 -1.47 18.59 -2.04
CA ASP A 246 -0.80 18.87 -0.77
C ASP A 246 0.47 19.68 -0.96
N ALA A 247 1.27 19.36 -1.97
CA ALA A 247 2.49 20.08 -2.31
C ALA A 247 2.18 21.54 -2.71
N ILE A 248 1.16 21.75 -3.55
CA ILE A 248 0.72 23.08 -3.97
C ILE A 248 0.12 23.85 -2.79
N GLY A 249 -0.75 23.20 -2.01
CA GLY A 249 -1.40 23.80 -0.84
C GLY A 249 -0.41 24.31 0.20
N ARG A 250 0.75 23.65 0.32
CA ARG A 250 1.87 24.02 1.19
C ARG A 250 2.89 24.95 0.56
N ARG A 251 2.71 25.32 -0.72
CA ARG A 251 3.67 26.15 -1.48
C ARG A 251 5.07 25.51 -1.58
N MET A 252 5.14 24.18 -1.53
CA MET A 252 6.38 23.44 -1.76
C MET A 252 6.76 23.44 -3.24
N VAL A 253 5.73 23.52 -4.08
CA VAL A 253 5.87 23.67 -5.52
C VAL A 253 5.18 24.96 -5.96
N ILE A 254 5.78 25.61 -6.95
CA ILE A 254 5.25 26.84 -7.55
C ILE A 254 4.93 26.61 -9.03
N ARG A 255 4.09 27.49 -9.60
CA ARG A 255 3.65 27.42 -10.98
C ARG A 255 4.82 27.28 -11.95
N ASP A 256 5.84 28.13 -11.81
CA ASP A 256 7.00 28.16 -12.71
C ASP A 256 7.74 26.82 -12.77
N GLN A 257 7.79 26.08 -11.65
CA GLN A 257 8.40 24.74 -11.64
C GLN A 257 7.55 23.73 -12.42
N PHE A 258 6.23 23.81 -12.28
CA PHE A 258 5.30 22.93 -12.99
C PHE A 258 5.28 23.24 -14.49
N GLU A 259 5.29 24.52 -14.85
CA GLU A 259 5.37 24.98 -16.23
C GLU A 259 6.68 24.54 -16.90
N ALA A 260 7.82 24.75 -16.22
CA ALA A 260 9.11 24.28 -16.70
C ALA A 260 9.19 22.74 -16.80
N ALA A 261 8.54 22.00 -15.90
CA ALA A 261 8.48 20.55 -15.98
C ALA A 261 7.65 20.05 -17.16
N LEU A 262 6.55 20.74 -17.49
CA LEU A 262 5.74 20.46 -18.68
C LEU A 262 6.50 20.79 -19.98
N ASP A 263 7.30 21.87 -19.99
CA ASP A 263 8.09 22.25 -21.16
C ASP A 263 9.32 21.34 -21.39
N ALA A 264 9.87 20.77 -20.32
CA ALA A 264 11.02 19.87 -20.37
C ALA A 264 10.63 18.38 -20.54
N ASP A 265 9.35 18.08 -20.71
CA ASP A 265 8.87 16.71 -20.87
C ASP A 265 9.20 16.19 -22.28
N ASP A 266 10.33 15.50 -22.42
CA ASP A 266 10.84 14.96 -23.70
C ASP A 266 9.89 13.95 -24.36
N ASP A 267 9.05 13.27 -23.57
CA ASP A 267 8.01 12.34 -24.04
C ASP A 267 6.73 13.07 -24.49
N GLY A 268 6.62 14.36 -24.16
CA GLY A 268 5.58 15.29 -24.60
C GLY A 268 4.17 14.87 -24.23
N LEU A 269 3.70 15.24 -23.03
CA LEU A 269 2.26 15.21 -22.72
C LEU A 269 1.43 15.98 -23.77
N ASP A 270 0.72 15.23 -24.62
CA ASP A 270 -0.22 15.80 -25.59
C ASP A 270 -1.55 16.16 -24.90
N PHE A 271 -1.62 17.39 -24.39
CA PHE A 271 -2.84 17.93 -23.79
C PHE A 271 -4.01 18.03 -24.77
N ASP A 272 -3.76 18.16 -26.07
CA ASP A 272 -4.84 18.16 -27.06
C ASP A 272 -5.42 16.74 -27.18
N ALA A 273 -4.59 15.70 -27.17
CA ALA A 273 -5.05 14.31 -27.12
C ALA A 273 -5.80 14.01 -25.83
N LEU A 274 -5.29 14.44 -24.66
CA LEU A 274 -5.96 14.27 -23.37
C LEU A 274 -7.32 14.97 -23.36
N THR A 275 -7.41 16.19 -23.91
CA THR A 275 -8.69 16.93 -24.03
C THR A 275 -9.66 16.22 -24.96
N ARG A 276 -9.19 15.70 -26.12
CA ARG A 276 -10.01 14.88 -27.03
C ARG A 276 -10.51 13.59 -26.38
N LEU A 277 -9.72 12.98 -25.50
CA LEU A 277 -10.12 11.80 -24.72
C LEU A 277 -11.15 12.14 -23.63
N GLY A 278 -11.26 13.41 -23.23
CA GLY A 278 -12.30 13.88 -22.32
C GLY A 278 -11.77 14.52 -21.04
N LEU A 279 -10.49 14.90 -20.98
CA LEU A 279 -10.00 15.80 -19.95
C LEU A 279 -10.69 17.16 -20.13
N SER A 280 -11.42 17.61 -19.12
CA SER A 280 -12.30 18.78 -19.24
C SER A 280 -11.57 20.12 -19.22
N MET A 281 -10.23 20.12 -19.30
CA MET A 281 -9.39 21.31 -19.23
C MET A 281 -8.13 21.13 -20.07
N ASP A 282 -7.75 22.18 -20.75
CA ASP A 282 -6.47 22.28 -21.44
C ASP A 282 -5.31 22.53 -20.47
N ARG A 283 -4.09 22.52 -21.01
CA ARG A 283 -2.85 22.78 -20.27
C ARG A 283 -2.90 24.09 -19.48
N ASP A 284 -3.37 25.17 -20.10
CA ASP A 284 -3.36 26.50 -19.48
C ASP A 284 -4.39 26.62 -18.36
N THR A 285 -5.58 26.07 -18.56
CA THR A 285 -6.66 26.03 -17.57
C THR A 285 -6.25 25.17 -16.38
N LEU A 286 -5.66 24.00 -16.61
CA LEU A 286 -5.16 23.14 -15.53
C LEU A 286 -4.16 23.89 -14.66
N GLN A 287 -3.13 24.48 -15.26
CA GLN A 287 -2.10 25.24 -14.53
C GLN A 287 -2.69 26.42 -13.76
N ARG A 288 -3.57 27.20 -14.40
CA ARG A 288 -4.22 28.35 -13.77
C ARG A 288 -5.06 27.95 -12.56
N LEU A 289 -5.82 26.86 -12.66
CA LEU A 289 -6.69 26.39 -11.57
C LEU A 289 -5.88 25.76 -10.43
N LEU A 290 -4.90 24.91 -10.74
CA LEU A 290 -4.04 24.26 -9.76
C LEU A 290 -3.34 25.29 -8.85
N PHE A 291 -2.74 26.32 -9.45
CA PHE A 291 -1.96 27.34 -8.74
C PHE A 291 -2.76 28.62 -8.44
N SER A 292 -4.09 28.58 -8.52
CA SER A 292 -4.94 29.71 -8.14
C SER A 292 -4.75 30.09 -6.67
N ALA A 293 -4.84 31.39 -6.39
CA ALA A 293 -4.90 31.91 -5.02
C ALA A 293 -6.14 31.39 -4.25
N TYR A 294 -7.18 30.96 -4.97
CA TYR A 294 -8.41 30.45 -4.39
C TYR A 294 -8.40 28.93 -4.30
N SER A 295 -8.57 28.39 -3.09
CA SER A 295 -8.53 26.95 -2.85
C SER A 295 -9.62 26.16 -3.57
N HIS A 296 -10.75 26.78 -3.92
CA HIS A 296 -11.84 26.11 -4.62
C HIS A 296 -11.51 25.84 -6.09
N ASP A 297 -10.74 26.70 -6.75
CA ASP A 297 -10.27 26.48 -8.13
C ASP A 297 -9.34 25.27 -8.19
N ARG A 298 -8.40 25.17 -7.24
CA ARG A 298 -7.53 24.00 -7.13
C ARG A 298 -8.34 22.72 -6.92
N LYS A 299 -9.33 22.74 -6.04
CA LYS A 299 -10.24 21.59 -5.84
C LYS A 299 -10.98 21.19 -7.11
N GLN A 300 -11.36 22.15 -7.96
CA GLN A 300 -11.98 21.84 -9.26
C GLN A 300 -10.98 21.13 -10.20
N ALA A 301 -9.74 21.61 -10.28
CA ALA A 301 -8.69 20.94 -11.07
C ALA A 301 -8.43 19.51 -10.59
N ILE A 302 -8.26 19.33 -9.28
CA ILE A 302 -8.06 18.04 -8.63
C ILE A 302 -9.24 17.09 -8.91
N ALA A 303 -10.48 17.55 -8.72
CA ALA A 303 -11.66 16.75 -8.98
C ALA A 303 -11.77 16.32 -10.46
N ALA A 304 -11.41 17.21 -11.40
CA ALA A 304 -11.45 16.87 -12.82
C ALA A 304 -10.37 15.85 -13.21
N LEU A 305 -9.17 15.96 -12.64
CA LEU A 305 -8.09 14.98 -12.82
C LEU A 305 -8.51 13.60 -12.29
N VAL A 306 -9.01 13.52 -11.04
CA VAL A 306 -9.49 12.25 -10.46
C VAL A 306 -10.59 11.66 -11.33
N ASN A 307 -11.59 12.46 -11.73
CA ASN A 307 -12.67 11.98 -12.59
C ASN A 307 -12.13 11.49 -13.94
N PHE A 308 -11.22 12.22 -14.56
CA PHE A 308 -10.59 11.82 -15.83
C PHE A 308 -9.90 10.47 -15.69
N PHE A 309 -9.02 10.28 -14.69
CA PHE A 309 -8.35 9.02 -14.48
C PHE A 309 -9.32 7.87 -14.22
N VAL A 310 -10.24 8.03 -13.27
CA VAL A 310 -11.22 6.98 -12.89
C VAL A 310 -12.09 6.56 -14.08
N THR A 311 -12.53 7.53 -14.89
CA THR A 311 -13.41 7.24 -16.04
C THR A 311 -12.69 6.59 -17.22
N HIS A 312 -11.35 6.61 -17.23
CA HIS A 312 -10.50 6.00 -18.24
C HIS A 312 -9.88 4.67 -17.83
N VAL A 313 -10.05 4.23 -16.58
CA VAL A 313 -9.65 2.87 -16.21
C VAL A 313 -10.43 1.85 -17.04
N THR A 314 -9.70 0.96 -17.71
CA THR A 314 -10.25 -0.11 -18.55
C THR A 314 -9.82 -1.48 -18.02
N LEU A 315 -10.49 -2.51 -18.53
CA LEU A 315 -10.11 -3.89 -18.29
C LEU A 315 -9.12 -4.33 -19.36
N VAL A 316 -8.00 -4.92 -18.96
CA VAL A 316 -7.00 -5.51 -19.84
C VAL A 316 -6.85 -7.01 -19.55
N GLU A 317 -6.70 -7.79 -20.62
CA GLU A 317 -6.43 -9.22 -20.52
C GLU A 317 -4.92 -9.46 -20.42
N ILE A 318 -4.53 -10.27 -19.44
CA ILE A 318 -3.17 -10.76 -19.27
C ILE A 318 -3.09 -12.12 -19.94
N GLU A 319 -2.38 -12.16 -21.06
CA GLU A 319 -2.24 -13.38 -21.85
C GLU A 319 -1.67 -14.52 -21.01
N GLY A 320 -2.21 -15.72 -21.21
CA GLY A 320 -1.74 -16.98 -20.64
C GLY A 320 -1.86 -17.14 -19.12
N LEU A 321 -2.69 -16.31 -18.46
CA LEU A 321 -3.34 -16.66 -17.20
C LEU A 321 -4.78 -17.11 -17.48
N ALA A 322 -5.16 -18.28 -16.96
CA ALA A 322 -6.42 -18.91 -17.27
C ALA A 322 -7.56 -18.40 -16.36
N HIS A 323 -7.33 -18.30 -15.05
CA HIS A 323 -8.36 -17.93 -14.10
C HIS A 323 -8.72 -16.44 -14.20
N PRO A 324 -10.01 -16.05 -14.24
CA PRO A 324 -10.42 -14.64 -14.40
C PRO A 324 -9.84 -13.67 -13.36
N LEU A 325 -9.70 -14.09 -12.10
CA LEU A 325 -9.04 -13.29 -11.05
C LEU A 325 -7.56 -12.98 -11.30
N LEU A 326 -6.88 -13.69 -12.20
CA LEU A 326 -5.48 -13.46 -12.55
C LEU A 326 -5.34 -12.92 -13.97
N ARG A 327 -6.22 -13.38 -14.87
CA ARG A 327 -6.30 -12.98 -16.28
C ARG A 327 -6.67 -11.52 -16.46
N TRP A 328 -7.57 -10.98 -15.64
CA TRP A 328 -8.06 -9.61 -15.84
C TRP A 328 -7.35 -8.64 -14.90
N ASN A 329 -6.92 -7.50 -15.43
CA ASN A 329 -6.44 -6.38 -14.64
C ASN A 329 -7.16 -5.08 -15.03
N ALA A 330 -7.32 -4.18 -14.07
CA ALA A 330 -7.62 -2.79 -14.30
C ALA A 330 -6.34 -2.04 -14.68
N ALA A 331 -6.40 -1.18 -15.70
CA ALA A 331 -5.26 -0.38 -16.13
C ALA A 331 -5.71 0.97 -16.70
N LEU A 332 -4.80 1.95 -16.66
CA LEU A 332 -4.93 3.19 -17.42
C LEU A 332 -4.39 2.99 -18.84
N PRO A 333 -5.06 3.50 -19.89
CA PRO A 333 -4.51 3.49 -21.24
C PRO A 333 -3.23 4.35 -21.32
N PRO A 334 -2.33 4.11 -22.29
CA PRO A 334 -1.00 4.72 -22.33
C PRO A 334 -0.99 6.24 -22.18
N GLU A 335 -1.85 6.96 -22.91
CA GLU A 335 -1.91 8.42 -22.90
C GLU A 335 -2.30 8.97 -21.52
N VAL A 336 -3.26 8.30 -20.86
CA VAL A 336 -3.73 8.67 -19.53
C VAL A 336 -2.70 8.26 -18.46
N ARG A 337 -2.01 7.13 -18.67
CA ARG A 337 -0.92 6.68 -17.82
C ARG A 337 0.24 7.67 -17.82
N SER A 338 0.62 8.21 -18.99
CA SER A 338 1.67 9.24 -19.09
C SER A 338 1.34 10.47 -18.25
N LEU A 339 0.09 10.95 -18.25
CA LEU A 339 -0.31 12.07 -17.39
C LEU A 339 -0.19 11.71 -15.90
N CYS A 340 -0.64 10.51 -15.51
CA CYS A 340 -0.49 10.03 -14.14
C CYS A 340 1.00 10.02 -13.74
N ASP A 341 1.85 9.39 -14.54
CA ASP A 341 3.30 9.30 -14.33
C ASP A 341 3.97 10.67 -14.20
N PHE A 342 3.62 11.60 -15.07
CA PHE A 342 4.14 12.95 -15.02
C PHE A 342 3.84 13.62 -13.67
N LEU A 343 2.60 13.57 -13.19
CA LEU A 343 2.21 14.20 -11.92
C LEU A 343 2.92 13.54 -10.72
N MET A 344 3.05 12.21 -10.76
CA MET A 344 3.79 11.45 -9.74
C MET A 344 5.27 11.83 -9.72
N ASP A 345 5.91 11.89 -10.89
CA ASP A 345 7.34 12.18 -11.02
C ASP A 345 7.65 13.65 -10.72
N PHE A 346 6.77 14.57 -11.11
CA PHE A 346 6.84 15.98 -10.71
C PHE A 346 6.87 16.12 -9.18
N THR A 347 5.88 15.53 -8.50
CA THR A 347 5.81 15.56 -7.03
C THR A 347 7.05 14.91 -6.41
N ARG A 348 7.49 13.77 -6.94
CA ARG A 348 8.72 13.11 -6.48
C ARG A 348 9.96 13.99 -6.61
N ARG A 349 10.14 14.68 -7.74
CA ARG A 349 11.30 15.54 -8.02
C ARG A 349 11.29 16.79 -7.15
N HIS A 350 10.16 17.46 -7.04
CA HIS A 350 10.07 18.79 -6.42
C HIS A 350 9.67 18.78 -4.94
N VAL A 351 9.22 17.65 -4.42
CA VAL A 351 8.81 17.50 -3.00
C VAL A 351 9.68 16.46 -2.31
N ILE A 352 9.60 15.21 -2.75
CA ILE A 352 10.19 14.07 -2.01
C ILE A 352 11.71 14.11 -2.00
N ARG A 353 12.33 14.61 -3.07
CA ARG A 353 13.80 14.70 -3.23
C ARG A 353 14.42 16.00 -2.69
N THR A 354 13.61 16.90 -2.12
CA THR A 354 14.12 18.12 -1.47
C THR A 354 15.00 17.80 -0.27
N ALA A 355 15.91 18.72 0.06
CA ALA A 355 16.90 18.50 1.11
C ALA A 355 16.23 18.33 2.48
N GLU A 356 15.19 19.10 2.75
CA GLU A 356 14.39 19.12 3.96
C GLU A 356 13.74 17.74 4.20
N VAL A 357 13.03 17.23 3.19
CA VAL A 357 12.36 15.92 3.27
C VAL A 357 13.39 14.80 3.36
N VAL A 358 14.50 14.87 2.63
CA VAL A 358 15.59 13.87 2.70
C VAL A 358 16.25 13.87 4.09
N GLN A 359 16.46 15.02 4.73
CA GLN A 359 17.03 15.11 6.08
C GLN A 359 16.13 14.45 7.12
N LEU A 360 14.83 14.75 7.09
CA LEU A 360 13.84 14.13 7.99
C LEU A 360 13.80 12.61 7.82
N ARG A 361 13.76 12.13 6.57
CA ARG A 361 13.75 10.70 6.26
C ARG A 361 15.03 10.00 6.72
N ARG A 362 16.20 10.61 6.51
CA ARG A 362 17.48 10.09 7.02
C ARG A 362 17.54 10.06 8.55
N LYS A 363 16.97 11.05 9.24
CA LYS A 363 16.82 11.03 10.70
C LYS A 363 15.98 9.82 11.13
N GLY A 364 14.81 9.61 10.51
CA GLY A 364 13.94 8.46 10.77
C GLY A 364 14.66 7.13 10.55
N ARG A 365 15.37 6.95 9.43
CA ARG A 365 16.16 5.75 9.13
C ARG A 365 17.17 5.42 10.25
N ARG A 366 17.91 6.44 10.73
CA ARG A 366 18.91 6.27 11.80
C ARG A 366 18.27 5.89 13.12
N LEU A 367 17.16 6.55 13.46
CA LEU A 367 16.38 6.29 14.67
C LEU A 367 15.91 4.83 14.70
N ILE A 368 15.27 4.37 13.62
CA ILE A 368 14.77 3.00 13.48
C ILE A 368 15.89 1.98 13.58
N ALA A 369 17.00 2.18 12.86
CA ALA A 369 18.13 1.26 12.91
C ALA A 369 18.74 1.14 14.32
N ALA A 370 18.90 2.26 15.03
CA ALA A 370 19.45 2.27 16.38
C ALA A 370 18.52 1.62 17.41
N MET A 371 17.21 1.92 17.36
CA MET A 371 16.24 1.25 18.23
C MET A 371 16.19 -0.25 17.98
N PHE A 372 16.25 -0.67 16.70
CA PHE A 372 16.26 -2.09 16.36
C PHE A 372 17.44 -2.83 17.01
N ASP A 373 18.65 -2.26 16.94
CA ASP A 373 19.83 -2.84 17.56
C ASP A 373 19.70 -2.91 19.09
N GLU A 374 19.18 -1.85 19.71
CA GLU A 374 18.97 -1.79 21.16
C GLU A 374 17.97 -2.85 21.62
N PHE A 375 16.83 -2.98 20.94
CA PHE A 375 15.83 -4.00 21.25
C PHE A 375 16.36 -5.43 21.13
N LEU A 376 17.34 -5.69 20.25
CA LEU A 376 17.95 -7.01 20.15
C LEU A 376 18.82 -7.37 21.35
N THR A 377 19.30 -6.39 22.13
CA THR A 377 20.15 -6.67 23.30
C THR A 377 19.38 -7.34 24.44
N ALA A 378 18.15 -6.89 24.70
CA ALA A 378 17.30 -7.38 25.77
C ALA A 378 15.80 -7.22 25.41
N PRO A 379 15.29 -7.97 24.43
CA PRO A 379 13.94 -7.74 23.88
C PRO A 379 12.82 -7.91 24.91
N GLU A 380 12.94 -8.88 25.83
CA GLU A 380 11.96 -9.13 26.89
C GLU A 380 11.91 -8.05 27.97
N GLU A 381 12.96 -7.24 28.07
CA GLU A 381 13.08 -6.14 29.03
C GLU A 381 12.68 -4.80 28.40
N LEU A 382 13.01 -4.62 27.12
CA LEU A 382 12.85 -3.34 26.41
C LEU A 382 11.54 -3.22 25.63
N ILE A 383 10.94 -4.34 25.21
CA ILE A 383 9.65 -4.36 24.50
C ILE A 383 8.51 -4.64 25.50
N PRO A 384 7.37 -3.91 25.42
CA PRO A 384 6.21 -4.19 26.27
C PRO A 384 5.79 -5.66 26.23
N ARG A 385 5.70 -6.31 27.40
CA ARG A 385 5.29 -7.73 27.50
C ARG A 385 3.93 -8.01 26.88
N SER A 386 3.01 -7.05 26.93
CA SER A 386 1.69 -7.14 26.30
C SER A 386 1.76 -7.32 24.77
N PHE A 387 2.84 -6.84 24.14
CA PHE A 387 3.16 -7.07 22.75
C PHE A 387 3.98 -8.37 22.60
N TRP A 388 5.12 -8.47 23.29
CA TRP A 388 6.09 -9.56 23.16
C TRP A 388 5.48 -10.95 23.40
N ASP A 389 4.72 -11.12 24.48
CA ASP A 389 4.07 -12.39 24.85
C ASP A 389 2.93 -12.78 23.88
N GLY A 390 2.53 -11.86 22.99
CA GLY A 390 1.53 -12.08 21.96
C GLY A 390 2.10 -12.66 20.66
N LEU A 391 3.42 -12.62 20.47
CA LEU A 391 4.10 -13.08 19.27
C LEU A 391 4.39 -14.59 19.32
N ASP A 392 4.64 -15.19 18.15
CA ASP A 392 4.98 -16.61 18.06
C ASP A 392 6.42 -16.85 18.54
N PRO A 393 6.64 -17.60 19.64
CA PRO A 393 7.97 -17.83 20.17
C PRO A 393 8.85 -18.71 19.27
N SER A 394 8.27 -19.40 18.28
CA SER A 394 9.02 -20.20 17.30
C SER A 394 9.72 -19.35 16.24
N GLU A 395 9.31 -18.10 16.06
CA GLU A 395 9.94 -17.17 15.13
C GLU A 395 11.22 -16.57 15.72
N SER A 396 12.12 -16.16 14.81
CA SER A 396 13.38 -15.54 15.20
C SER A 396 13.12 -14.32 16.09
N VAL A 397 13.99 -14.11 17.09
CA VAL A 397 13.95 -12.92 17.94
C VAL A 397 13.95 -11.66 17.07
N ARG A 398 14.70 -11.68 15.96
CA ARG A 398 14.80 -10.58 15.02
C ARG A 398 13.48 -10.27 14.32
N ARG A 399 12.75 -11.28 13.84
CA ARG A 399 11.40 -11.11 13.25
C ARG A 399 10.41 -10.52 14.25
N ARG A 400 10.45 -10.97 15.51
CA ARG A 400 9.60 -10.43 16.58
C ARG A 400 9.91 -8.96 16.92
N VAL A 401 11.20 -8.59 16.98
CA VAL A 401 11.62 -7.18 17.12
C VAL A 401 11.16 -6.36 15.91
N CYS A 402 11.30 -6.91 14.70
CA CYS A 402 10.83 -6.28 13.46
C CYS A 402 9.34 -5.97 13.50
N ASP A 403 8.50 -6.91 13.92
CA ASP A 403 7.05 -6.70 14.03
C ASP A 403 6.70 -5.58 15.03
N TYR A 404 7.43 -5.49 16.15
CA TYR A 404 7.24 -4.41 17.11
C TYR A 404 7.61 -3.05 16.51
N VAL A 405 8.78 -2.94 15.89
CA VAL A 405 9.29 -1.69 15.29
C VAL A 405 8.42 -1.24 14.11
N ALA A 406 8.04 -2.15 13.21
CA ALA A 406 7.16 -1.84 12.08
C ALA A 406 5.73 -1.46 12.52
N GLY A 407 5.30 -1.98 13.68
CA GLY A 407 4.00 -1.68 14.27
C GLY A 407 3.88 -0.27 14.86
N MET A 408 4.98 0.44 15.09
CA MET A 408 5.00 1.77 15.71
C MET A 408 4.38 2.86 14.83
N THR A 409 3.88 3.92 15.44
CA THR A 409 3.63 5.21 14.77
C THR A 409 4.86 6.09 14.84
N ASP A 410 4.94 7.14 14.03
CA ASP A 410 6.12 8.02 13.98
C ASP A 410 6.37 8.70 15.33
N ALA A 411 5.32 9.25 15.95
CA ALA A 411 5.40 9.89 17.26
C ALA A 411 5.72 8.88 18.39
N TYR A 412 5.25 7.64 18.28
CA TYR A 412 5.59 6.58 19.23
C TYR A 412 7.07 6.20 19.11
N ALA A 413 7.54 5.98 17.88
CA ALA A 413 8.94 5.69 17.59
C ALA A 413 9.87 6.80 18.12
N GLU A 414 9.51 8.07 17.92
CA GLU A 414 10.28 9.19 18.46
C GLU A 414 10.30 9.19 19.99
N ARG A 415 9.14 9.01 20.65
CA ARG A 415 9.08 8.95 22.12
C ARG A 415 9.93 7.80 22.69
N VAL A 416 9.84 6.63 22.08
CA VAL A 416 10.61 5.43 22.49
C VAL A 416 12.10 5.68 22.29
N TRP A 417 12.52 6.22 21.14
CA TRP A 417 13.92 6.58 20.91
C TRP A 417 14.46 7.54 21.97
N ARG A 418 13.70 8.58 22.31
CA ARG A 418 14.12 9.54 23.34
C ARG A 418 14.30 8.85 24.70
N ARG A 419 13.39 7.95 25.10
CA ARG A 419 13.53 7.20 26.36
C ARG A 419 14.75 6.30 26.39
N LEU A 420 15.12 5.71 25.26
CA LEU A 420 16.27 4.80 25.16
C LEU A 420 17.60 5.54 25.11
N PHE A 421 17.66 6.69 24.41
CA PHE A 421 18.94 7.30 24.04
C PHE A 421 19.15 8.75 24.53
N GLU A 422 18.12 9.45 25.00
CA GLU A 422 18.21 10.84 25.48
C GLU A 422 18.25 10.87 27.02
N PRO A 423 19.40 11.21 27.64
CA PRO A 423 19.50 11.29 29.10
C PRO A 423 18.50 12.28 29.68
N GLY A 424 17.77 11.85 30.72
CA GLY A 424 16.80 12.69 31.43
C GLY A 424 15.42 12.78 30.78
N TYR A 425 15.17 12.10 29.66
CA TYR A 425 13.84 12.01 29.06
C TYR A 425 13.06 10.78 29.58
N GLY A 426 11.84 11.01 30.06
CA GLY A 426 10.93 9.98 30.56
C GLY A 426 11.12 9.65 32.05
N ASN A 427 10.14 8.94 32.62
CA ASN A 427 10.17 8.43 33.98
C ASN A 427 9.72 6.95 34.03
N SER A 428 9.87 6.31 35.19
CA SER A 428 9.53 4.89 35.38
C SER A 428 8.03 4.59 35.38
N THR A 429 7.18 5.62 35.35
CA THR A 429 5.71 5.49 35.37
C THR A 429 5.06 5.79 34.02
N ASP A 430 5.79 6.29 33.02
CA ASP A 430 5.18 6.55 31.71
C ASP A 430 4.84 5.22 31.03
N GLU A 431 3.58 5.09 30.62
CA GLU A 431 3.08 3.93 29.88
C GLU A 431 3.88 3.71 28.57
N LEU A 432 4.29 2.47 28.33
CA LEU A 432 4.97 2.02 27.10
C LEU A 432 3.99 1.41 26.10
#